data_AF-A0A4P5VX77-F1
#
_entry.id   AF-A0A4P5VX77-F1
#
_cell.length_a   1.000
_cell.length_b   1.000
_cell.length_c   1.000
_cell.angle_alpha   90.00
_cell.angle_beta   90.00
_cell.angle_gamma   90.00
#
_symmetry.space_group_name_H-M   'P 1'
#
loop_
_entity.id
_entity.type
_entity.pdbx_description
1 polymer ?
#
loop_
_entity_poly.entity_id
_entity_poly.type
_entity_poly.pdbx_seq_one_letter_code
_entity_poly.pdbx_strand_id
1 'polypeptide(L)'
;MRGVRFGLLFATVLVSGSAFAGDLGRVSDRVAAVVNDEVITLSEVYELGGDYVEEAVTGGGESMRHSAEHAVLERLIERKLVEQQITNLHLDVTEVELDKAIDEVSRRNGMDRDQVRAAVEQQGMDWDTFRAEQKEQLRELKFQRSVLQPRVTITDDELRDAYMRAGGSLGGEVATLQGIMVAVPAGADTAKLESVRARAREAMVKVDGGVPFAEVSAAYDEGPTKASGGEMGEFQRGQLVPALDTPVFAAEVNKAFIVELPTALFVFRVTKRHKVDTGLEEVRGKLTDAIFQTRMQEEQKRWYEQARRAAVVRVLLPGGDGRGPHDTGTPPAP
;
A
#
# COMPACT_ATOMS: atom_id res chain seq x y z
N MET A 1 -31.78 -19.95 -17.70
CA MET A 1 -31.17 -21.25 -18.05
C MET A 1 -30.53 -21.79 -16.78
N ARG A 2 -31.26 -22.60 -15.98
CA ARG A 2 -31.26 -24.07 -16.00
C ARG A 2 -29.82 -24.64 -15.94
N GLY A 3 -29.45 -25.12 -14.76
CA GLY A 3 -28.14 -25.70 -14.48
C GLY A 3 -27.98 -27.14 -14.96
N VAL A 4 -26.82 -27.72 -14.65
CA VAL A 4 -26.54 -29.15 -14.78
C VAL A 4 -25.66 -29.57 -13.60
N ARG A 5 -26.19 -30.48 -12.77
CA ARG A 5 -25.46 -31.41 -11.89
C ARG A 5 -24.92 -32.56 -12.74
N PHE A 6 -23.79 -33.18 -12.38
CA PHE A 6 -23.41 -34.61 -12.54
C PHE A 6 -21.88 -34.70 -12.36
N GLY A 7 -21.27 -35.60 -11.58
CA GLY A 7 -21.77 -36.71 -10.79
C GLY A 7 -20.66 -37.26 -9.88
N LEU A 8 -21.09 -37.93 -8.81
CA LEU A 8 -20.28 -38.82 -7.97
C LEU A 8 -19.60 -39.90 -8.83
N LEU A 9 -18.33 -40.19 -8.55
CA LEU A 9 -17.78 -41.53 -8.74
C LEU A 9 -17.09 -41.97 -7.44
N PHE A 10 -17.74 -42.93 -6.80
CA PHE A 10 -17.22 -43.76 -5.73
C PHE A 10 -16.11 -44.65 -6.32
N ALA A 11 -14.90 -44.59 -5.76
CA ALA A 11 -13.91 -45.63 -5.93
C ALA A 11 -13.43 -46.06 -4.55
N THR A 12 -14.15 -47.00 -3.97
CA THR A 12 -13.73 -47.79 -2.82
C THR A 12 -12.55 -48.66 -3.24
N VAL A 13 -11.34 -48.31 -2.81
CA VAL A 13 -10.21 -49.23 -2.79
C VAL A 13 -9.97 -49.63 -1.33
N LEU A 14 -10.45 -50.82 -0.98
CA LEU A 14 -10.02 -51.55 0.20
C LEU A 14 -8.59 -52.06 -0.06
N VAL A 15 -7.59 -51.43 0.56
CA VAL A 15 -6.29 -52.06 0.79
C VAL A 15 -6.19 -52.41 2.26
N SER A 16 -6.17 -53.70 2.54
CA SER A 16 -5.89 -54.29 3.84
C SER A 16 -4.48 -53.94 4.31
N GLY A 17 -4.39 -53.52 5.56
CA GLY A 17 -3.28 -53.69 6.50
C GLY A 17 -1.86 -53.81 5.95
N SER A 18 -1.10 -52.73 6.08
CA SER A 18 0.27 -52.79 6.57
C SER A 18 0.46 -51.61 7.49
N ALA A 19 0.71 -51.90 8.77
CA ALA A 19 1.10 -50.92 9.76
C ALA A 19 2.45 -50.32 9.33
N PHE A 20 2.41 -49.24 8.57
CA PHE A 20 3.52 -48.30 8.57
C PHE A 20 3.35 -47.47 9.85
N ALA A 21 4.07 -47.90 10.89
CA ALA A 21 4.67 -46.96 11.81
C ALA A 21 5.61 -46.07 10.97
N GLY A 22 5.01 -45.08 10.30
CA GLY A 22 5.73 -43.95 9.75
C GLY A 22 6.18 -43.15 10.96
N ASP A 23 7.47 -43.25 11.23
CA ASP A 23 8.25 -42.29 11.99
C ASP A 23 7.58 -40.91 11.88
N LEU A 24 7.05 -40.40 13.00
CA LEU A 24 6.70 -38.98 13.12
C LEU A 24 8.02 -38.24 13.03
N GLY A 25 8.53 -38.11 11.80
CA GLY A 25 9.60 -37.22 11.46
C GLY A 25 9.15 -35.87 11.97
N ARG A 26 9.74 -35.47 13.10
CA ARG A 26 9.95 -34.06 13.40
C ARG A 26 10.39 -33.46 12.08
N VAL A 27 9.49 -32.72 11.42
CA VAL A 27 9.89 -31.79 10.37
C VAL A 27 10.97 -30.96 11.06
N SER A 28 12.22 -31.23 10.72
CA SER A 28 13.36 -30.52 11.27
C SER A 28 13.26 -29.13 10.68
N ASP A 29 12.47 -28.28 11.32
CA ASP A 29 12.27 -26.92 10.88
C ASP A 29 13.64 -26.26 10.79
N ARG A 30 13.98 -25.79 9.58
CA ARG A 30 15.33 -25.31 9.30
C ARG A 30 15.47 -23.94 9.92
N VAL A 31 16.60 -23.70 10.58
CA VAL A 31 16.89 -22.37 11.12
C VAL A 31 17.23 -21.43 9.97
N ALA A 32 16.47 -20.34 9.85
CA ALA A 32 16.71 -19.28 8.88
C ALA A 32 17.69 -18.22 9.42
N ALA A 33 17.55 -17.84 10.69
CA ALA A 33 18.51 -16.99 11.40
C ALA A 33 18.45 -17.18 12.91
N VAL A 34 19.45 -16.66 13.61
CA VAL A 34 19.47 -16.50 15.06
C VAL A 34 19.72 -15.03 15.38
N VAL A 35 18.87 -14.43 16.20
CA VAL A 35 18.91 -13.02 16.63
C VAL A 35 19.06 -13.00 18.15
N ASN A 36 20.27 -12.72 18.63
CA ASN A 36 20.68 -12.93 20.02
C ASN A 36 20.43 -14.39 20.45
N ASP A 37 19.46 -14.63 21.32
CA ASP A 37 19.09 -15.98 21.81
C ASP A 37 17.82 -16.53 21.13
N GLU A 38 17.19 -15.78 20.24
CA GLU A 38 15.98 -16.19 19.54
C GLU A 38 16.26 -16.75 18.15
N VAL A 39 15.55 -17.82 17.80
CA VAL A 39 15.70 -18.53 16.53
C VAL A 39 14.54 -18.12 15.62
N ILE A 40 14.85 -17.74 14.38
CA ILE A 40 13.88 -17.56 13.32
C ILE A 40 13.96 -18.79 12.41
N THR A 41 12.83 -19.46 12.20
CA THR A 41 12.77 -20.65 11.36
C THR A 41 12.36 -20.33 9.93
N LEU A 42 12.62 -21.28 9.02
CA LEU A 42 12.19 -21.17 7.63
C LEU A 42 10.66 -21.21 7.53
N SER A 43 9.99 -21.94 8.41
CA SER A 43 8.53 -21.97 8.45
C SER A 43 7.97 -20.58 8.74
N GLU A 44 8.54 -19.85 9.71
CA GLU A 44 8.13 -18.46 10.00
C GLU A 44 8.34 -17.51 8.81
N VAL A 45 9.42 -17.70 8.03
CA VAL A 45 9.66 -16.92 6.80
C VAL A 45 8.54 -17.15 5.79
N TYR A 46 8.16 -18.40 5.54
CA TYR A 46 7.10 -18.73 4.59
C TYR A 46 5.69 -18.42 5.12
N GLU A 47 5.49 -18.47 6.44
CA GLU A 47 4.23 -18.03 7.07
C GLU A 47 4.03 -16.52 6.91
N LEU A 48 5.09 -15.72 7.05
CA LEU A 48 4.97 -14.26 6.91
C LEU A 48 4.91 -13.81 5.44
N GLY A 49 5.65 -14.46 4.54
CA GLY A 49 5.88 -13.95 3.19
C GLY A 49 5.85 -14.99 2.08
N GLY A 50 5.23 -16.15 2.29
CA GLY A 50 5.14 -17.22 1.30
C GLY A 50 4.62 -16.76 -0.06
N ASP A 51 3.53 -15.99 -0.07
CA ASP A 51 2.94 -15.44 -1.30
C ASP A 51 3.90 -14.52 -2.05
N TYR A 52 4.64 -13.66 -1.31
CA TYR A 52 5.64 -12.77 -1.89
C TYR A 52 6.82 -13.55 -2.48
N VAL A 53 7.27 -14.60 -1.80
CA VAL A 53 8.32 -15.49 -2.29
C VAL A 53 7.85 -16.24 -3.54
N GLU A 54 6.60 -16.71 -3.57
CA GLU A 54 6.02 -17.42 -4.71
C GLU A 54 5.87 -16.49 -5.93
N GLU A 55 5.37 -15.27 -5.73
CA GLU A 55 5.27 -14.26 -6.79
C GLU A 55 6.66 -13.93 -7.38
N ALA A 56 7.67 -13.73 -6.53
CA ALA A 56 9.05 -13.47 -6.97
C ALA A 56 9.64 -14.62 -7.80
N VAL A 57 9.29 -15.87 -7.47
CA VAL A 57 9.73 -17.06 -8.22
C VAL A 57 9.13 -17.10 -9.61
N THR A 58 7.85 -16.76 -9.78
CA THR A 58 7.18 -16.77 -11.09
C THR A 58 7.82 -15.80 -12.10
N GLY A 59 8.49 -14.76 -11.61
CA GLY A 59 9.16 -13.74 -12.44
C GLY A 59 10.64 -13.99 -12.77
N GLY A 60 11.37 -14.84 -12.03
CA GLY A 60 12.83 -14.94 -12.21
C GLY A 60 13.58 -16.11 -11.57
N GLY A 61 12.89 -17.19 -11.16
CA GLY A 61 13.54 -18.43 -10.74
C GLY A 61 14.17 -18.42 -9.34
N GLU A 62 15.15 -19.30 -9.11
CA GLU A 62 15.70 -19.59 -7.77
C GLU A 62 16.48 -18.42 -7.15
N SER A 63 17.17 -17.60 -7.95
CA SER A 63 17.85 -16.39 -7.43
C SER A 63 16.84 -15.36 -6.89
N MET A 64 15.70 -15.19 -7.55
CA MET A 64 14.64 -14.30 -7.07
C MET A 64 13.99 -14.86 -5.81
N ARG A 65 13.83 -16.19 -5.72
CA ARG A 65 13.38 -16.87 -4.49
C ARG A 65 14.24 -16.49 -3.30
N HIS A 66 15.55 -16.68 -3.40
CA HIS A 66 16.46 -16.39 -2.29
C HIS A 66 16.42 -14.91 -1.92
N SER A 67 16.40 -13.99 -2.90
CA SER A 67 16.28 -12.57 -2.59
C SER A 67 14.99 -12.23 -1.84
N ALA A 68 13.87 -12.88 -2.19
CA ALA A 68 12.59 -12.69 -1.52
C ALA A 68 12.58 -13.32 -0.12
N GLU A 69 13.11 -14.53 0.04
CA GLU A 69 13.29 -15.19 1.33
C GLU A 69 14.14 -14.33 2.28
N HIS A 70 15.21 -13.72 1.76
CA HIS A 70 16.05 -12.78 2.50
C HIS A 70 15.30 -11.51 2.89
N ALA A 71 14.52 -10.92 1.99
CA ALA A 71 13.74 -9.73 2.30
C ALA A 71 12.70 -10.00 3.42
N VAL A 72 12.05 -11.15 3.39
CA VAL A 72 11.10 -11.56 4.44
C VAL A 72 11.83 -11.87 5.74
N LEU A 73 12.98 -12.55 5.68
CA LEU A 73 13.82 -12.80 6.85
C LEU A 73 14.28 -11.50 7.52
N GLU A 74 14.70 -10.50 6.74
CA GLU A 74 15.10 -9.19 7.29
C GLU A 74 13.94 -8.53 8.03
N ARG A 75 12.71 -8.60 7.51
CA ARG A 75 11.51 -8.12 8.21
C ARG A 75 11.22 -8.90 9.50
N LEU A 76 11.48 -10.20 9.52
CA LEU A 76 11.36 -11.00 10.76
C LEU A 76 12.42 -10.60 11.79
N ILE A 77 13.65 -10.34 11.36
CA ILE A 77 14.71 -9.86 12.25
C ILE A 77 14.33 -8.48 12.81
N GLU A 78 13.82 -7.56 11.98
CA GLU A 78 13.27 -6.27 12.43
C GLU A 78 12.23 -6.47 13.54
N ARG A 79 11.22 -7.31 13.30
CA ARG A 79 10.17 -7.62 14.28
C ARG A 79 10.75 -8.17 15.58
N LYS A 80 11.69 -9.10 15.49
CA LYS A 80 12.37 -9.68 16.67
C LYS A 80 13.13 -8.66 17.49
N LEU A 81 13.84 -7.73 16.85
CA LEU A 81 14.53 -6.66 17.58
C LEU A 81 13.57 -5.71 18.29
N VAL A 82 12.42 -5.40 17.66
CA VAL A 82 11.36 -4.61 18.29
C VAL A 82 10.77 -5.35 19.49
N GLU A 83 10.40 -6.62 19.35
CA GLU A 83 9.89 -7.47 20.44
C GLU A 83 10.85 -7.51 21.64
N GLN A 84 12.16 -7.68 21.37
CA GLN A 84 13.19 -7.67 22.40
C GLN A 84 13.28 -6.32 23.10
N GLN A 85 13.21 -5.21 22.36
CA GLN A 85 13.24 -3.88 22.94
C GLN A 85 12.01 -3.60 23.81
N ILE A 86 10.82 -4.02 23.39
CA ILE A 86 9.58 -3.91 24.18
C ILE A 86 9.73 -4.68 25.49
N THR A 87 10.24 -5.91 25.42
CA THR A 87 10.50 -6.75 26.60
C THR A 87 11.51 -6.10 27.54
N ASN A 88 12.63 -5.61 27.00
CA ASN A 88 13.72 -4.98 27.76
C ASN A 88 13.27 -3.69 28.47
N LEU A 89 12.38 -2.92 27.87
CA LEU A 89 11.82 -1.71 28.46
C LEU A 89 10.58 -1.96 29.33
N HIS A 90 10.16 -3.22 29.48
CA HIS A 90 8.93 -3.62 30.17
C HIS A 90 7.68 -2.90 29.62
N LEU A 91 7.64 -2.70 28.31
CA LEU A 91 6.56 -2.01 27.59
C LEU A 91 5.48 -2.95 27.04
N ASP A 92 5.43 -4.21 27.49
CA ASP A 92 4.47 -5.18 26.99
C ASP A 92 3.01 -4.76 27.23
N VAL A 93 2.11 -5.29 26.41
CA VAL A 93 0.66 -5.04 26.47
C VAL A 93 0.05 -5.95 27.53
N THR A 94 -0.61 -5.32 28.49
CA THR A 94 -1.38 -6.00 29.53
C THR A 94 -2.72 -6.50 28.98
N GLU A 95 -3.29 -7.53 29.60
CA GLU A 95 -4.64 -8.02 29.22
C GLU A 95 -5.70 -6.92 29.32
N VAL A 96 -5.57 -6.00 30.27
CA VAL A 96 -6.48 -4.85 30.42
C VAL A 96 -6.38 -3.88 29.25
N GLU A 97 -5.18 -3.65 28.71
CA GLU A 97 -4.99 -2.82 27.53
C GLU A 97 -5.53 -3.51 26.27
N LEU A 98 -5.31 -4.82 26.13
CA LEU A 98 -5.83 -5.62 25.03
C LEU A 98 -7.36 -5.63 25.01
N ASP A 99 -7.98 -5.88 26.16
CA ASP A 99 -9.43 -5.89 26.29
C ASP A 99 -10.05 -4.53 25.95
N LYS A 100 -9.41 -3.42 26.37
CA LYS A 100 -9.83 -2.07 25.99
C LYS A 100 -9.73 -1.80 24.50
N ALA A 101 -8.71 -2.31 23.83
CA ALA A 101 -8.58 -2.18 22.39
C ALA A 101 -9.68 -2.97 21.66
N ILE A 102 -9.98 -4.19 22.11
CA ILE A 102 -11.08 -4.98 21.59
C ILE A 102 -12.42 -4.25 21.81
N ASP A 103 -12.64 -3.64 22.97
CA ASP A 103 -13.83 -2.80 23.22
C ASP A 103 -13.93 -1.61 22.28
N GLU A 104 -12.80 -1.03 21.88
CA GLU A 104 -12.78 0.04 20.89
C GLU A 104 -13.15 -0.46 19.49
N VAL A 105 -12.70 -1.66 19.11
CA VAL A 105 -13.13 -2.33 17.87
C VAL A 105 -14.64 -2.58 17.90
N SER A 106 -15.17 -3.09 19.00
CA SER A 106 -16.61 -3.29 19.23
C SER A 106 -17.39 -1.98 19.02
N ARG A 107 -16.99 -0.91 19.72
CA ARG A 107 -17.63 0.42 19.60
C ARG A 107 -17.58 0.98 18.19
N ARG A 108 -16.44 0.86 17.49
CA ARG A 108 -16.25 1.39 16.13
C ARG A 108 -17.14 0.69 15.10
N ASN A 109 -17.42 -0.60 15.30
CA ASN A 109 -18.26 -1.40 14.41
C ASN A 109 -19.73 -1.46 14.85
N GLY A 110 -20.09 -0.83 15.97
CA GLY A 110 -21.44 -0.92 16.54
C GLY A 110 -21.82 -2.34 16.96
N MET A 111 -20.83 -3.16 17.30
CA MET A 111 -20.97 -4.56 17.71
C MET A 111 -20.65 -4.70 19.20
N ASP A 112 -21.18 -5.72 19.86
CA ASP A 112 -20.67 -6.18 21.14
C ASP A 112 -19.50 -7.18 20.96
N ARG A 113 -18.86 -7.60 22.07
CA ARG A 113 -17.68 -8.48 22.00
C ARG A 113 -18.01 -9.86 21.40
N ASP A 114 -19.19 -10.41 21.69
CA ASP A 114 -19.58 -11.73 21.21
C ASP A 114 -19.87 -11.68 19.71
N GLN A 115 -20.45 -10.58 19.24
CA GLN A 115 -20.66 -10.29 17.82
C GLN A 115 -19.33 -10.09 17.08
N VAL A 116 -18.36 -9.38 17.68
CA VAL A 116 -17.02 -9.25 17.09
C VAL A 116 -16.36 -10.62 16.97
N ARG A 117 -16.41 -11.44 18.03
CA ARG A 117 -15.88 -12.81 17.99
C ARG A 117 -16.52 -13.65 16.90
N ALA A 118 -17.85 -13.65 16.82
CA ALA A 118 -18.58 -14.40 15.79
C ALA A 118 -18.22 -13.91 14.37
N ALA A 119 -18.04 -12.60 14.18
CA ALA A 119 -17.64 -12.03 12.90
C ALA A 119 -16.22 -12.42 12.48
N VAL A 120 -15.28 -12.48 13.43
CA VAL A 120 -13.89 -12.94 13.22
C VAL A 120 -13.87 -14.43 12.85
N GLU A 121 -14.59 -15.26 13.61
CA GLU A 121 -14.70 -16.70 13.35
C GLU A 121 -15.37 -16.98 11.99
N GLN A 122 -16.37 -16.18 11.60
CA GLN A 122 -17.01 -16.26 10.28
C GLN A 122 -16.05 -15.94 9.13
N GLN A 123 -15.04 -15.11 9.37
CA GLN A 123 -13.98 -14.78 8.40
C GLN A 123 -12.88 -15.86 8.34
N GLY A 124 -12.98 -16.91 9.16
CA GLY A 124 -12.03 -18.02 9.17
C GLY A 124 -10.82 -17.82 10.07
N MET A 125 -10.81 -16.81 10.94
CA MET A 125 -9.76 -16.57 11.92
C MET A 125 -10.22 -17.03 13.31
N ASP A 126 -9.34 -17.71 14.05
CA ASP A 126 -9.62 -18.10 15.43
C ASP A 126 -9.56 -16.89 16.39
N TRP A 127 -10.36 -16.93 17.46
CA TRP A 127 -10.43 -15.83 18.44
C TRP A 127 -9.09 -15.56 19.13
N ASP A 128 -8.31 -16.61 19.46
CA ASP A 128 -7.02 -16.44 20.11
C ASP A 128 -6.00 -15.84 19.15
N THR A 129 -6.05 -16.21 17.86
CA THR A 129 -5.26 -15.59 16.81
C THR A 129 -5.59 -14.10 16.67
N PHE A 130 -6.87 -13.74 16.65
CA PHE A 130 -7.29 -12.34 16.61
C PHE A 130 -6.79 -11.55 17.83
N ARG A 131 -6.92 -12.10 19.04
CA ARG A 131 -6.38 -11.45 20.25
C ARG A 131 -4.86 -11.27 20.17
N ALA A 132 -4.13 -12.26 19.65
CA ALA A 132 -2.69 -12.17 19.45
C ALA A 132 -2.31 -11.07 18.45
N GLU A 133 -3.02 -10.97 17.32
CA GLU A 133 -2.82 -9.90 16.33
C GLU A 133 -3.11 -8.51 16.91
N GLN A 134 -4.20 -8.37 17.67
CA GLN A 134 -4.53 -7.11 18.36
C GLN A 134 -3.46 -6.74 19.39
N LYS A 135 -2.92 -7.74 20.12
CA LYS A 135 -1.82 -7.53 21.06
C LYS A 135 -0.56 -7.04 20.33
N GLU A 136 -0.24 -7.63 19.18
CA GLU A 136 0.92 -7.23 18.39
C GLU A 136 0.77 -5.82 17.82
N GLN A 137 -0.41 -5.46 17.31
CA GLN A 137 -0.70 -4.09 16.88
C GLN A 137 -0.52 -3.06 18.01
N LEU A 138 -0.98 -3.40 19.22
CA LEU A 138 -0.79 -2.53 20.39
C LEU A 138 0.67 -2.44 20.83
N ARG A 139 1.44 -3.53 20.74
CA ARG A 139 2.88 -3.54 21.03
C ARG A 139 3.63 -2.57 20.12
N GLU A 140 3.37 -2.64 18.82
CA GLU A 140 3.95 -1.73 17.82
C GLU A 140 3.56 -0.27 18.12
N LEU A 141 2.28 0.00 18.41
CA LEU A 141 1.82 1.35 18.78
C LEU A 141 2.49 1.88 20.06
N LYS A 142 2.64 1.03 21.09
CA LYS A 142 3.35 1.40 22.34
C LYS A 142 4.82 1.67 22.07
N PHE A 143 5.47 0.81 21.28
CA PHE A 143 6.86 0.99 20.88
C PHE A 143 7.07 2.31 20.14
N GLN A 144 6.26 2.60 19.12
CA GLN A 144 6.32 3.86 18.38
C GLN A 144 6.13 5.06 19.31
N ARG A 145 5.12 5.04 20.19
CA ARG A 145 4.82 6.15 21.12
C ARG A 145 5.89 6.36 22.19
N SER A 146 6.50 5.30 22.70
CA SER A 146 7.43 5.37 23.83
C SER A 146 8.90 5.49 23.41
N VAL A 147 9.28 4.92 22.26
CA VAL A 147 10.68 4.83 21.81
C VAL A 147 10.98 5.80 20.67
N LEU A 148 10.08 5.91 19.69
CA LEU A 148 10.32 6.67 18.47
C LEU A 148 9.76 8.10 18.54
N GLN A 149 8.50 8.26 18.96
CA GLN A 149 7.81 9.55 18.99
C GLN A 149 8.54 10.62 19.80
N PRO A 150 9.15 10.35 20.98
CA PRO A 150 9.89 11.36 21.73
C PRO A 150 11.13 11.90 21.00
N ARG A 151 11.61 11.20 19.98
CA ARG A 151 12.72 11.62 19.11
C ARG A 151 12.26 12.55 17.99
N VAL A 152 10.95 12.63 17.74
CA VAL A 152 10.37 13.46 16.68
C VAL A 152 9.80 14.74 17.30
N THR A 153 10.52 15.85 17.15
CA THR A 153 10.07 17.19 17.59
C THR A 153 9.93 18.12 16.39
N ILE A 154 8.72 18.57 16.10
CA ILE A 154 8.43 19.51 15.01
C ILE A 154 8.25 20.90 15.59
N THR A 155 9.00 21.87 15.07
CA THR A 155 8.91 23.27 15.50
C THR A 155 8.10 24.12 14.51
N ASP A 156 7.55 25.23 14.98
CA ASP A 156 6.85 26.19 14.11
C ASP A 156 7.76 26.77 13.03
N ASP A 157 9.04 27.00 13.34
CA ASP A 157 10.01 27.49 12.36
C ASP A 157 10.26 26.46 11.27
N GLU A 158 10.28 25.17 11.61
CA GLU A 158 10.39 24.11 10.62
C GLU A 158 9.15 24.03 9.72
N LEU A 159 7.95 24.18 10.30
CA LEU A 159 6.72 24.24 9.52
C LEU A 159 6.75 25.42 8.55
N ARG A 160 7.23 26.59 9.01
CA ARG A 160 7.42 27.76 8.16
C ARG A 160 8.44 27.51 7.06
N ASP A 161 9.59 26.93 7.38
CA ASP A 161 10.64 26.63 6.41
C ASP A 161 10.18 25.59 5.38
N ALA A 162 9.46 24.55 5.81
CA ALA A 162 8.88 23.55 4.92
C ALA A 162 7.85 24.17 3.98
N TYR A 163 6.99 25.06 4.49
CA TYR A 163 6.04 25.84 3.69
C TYR A 163 6.74 26.76 2.68
N MET A 164 7.80 27.46 3.10
CA MET A 164 8.58 28.33 2.22
C MET A 164 9.33 27.53 1.14
N ARG A 165 9.92 26.37 1.48
CA ARG A 165 10.54 25.45 0.52
C ARG A 165 9.55 24.91 -0.51
N ALA A 166 8.29 24.75 -0.12
CA ALA A 166 7.22 24.40 -1.04
C ALA A 166 6.77 25.56 -1.96
N GLY A 167 7.45 26.71 -1.89
CA GLY A 167 7.17 27.88 -2.72
C GLY A 167 6.25 28.90 -2.09
N GLY A 168 6.05 28.85 -0.76
CA GLY A 168 5.21 29.80 -0.05
C GLY A 168 3.71 29.65 -0.32
N SER A 169 3.32 28.55 -0.99
CA SER A 169 1.95 28.06 -1.10
C SER A 169 2.01 26.54 -1.14
N LEU A 170 1.28 25.89 -0.23
CA LEU A 170 0.93 24.48 -0.34
C LEU A 170 -0.42 24.28 -1.04
N GLY A 171 -1.08 25.38 -1.43
CA GLY A 171 -2.22 25.35 -2.32
C GLY A 171 -1.74 24.96 -3.71
N GLY A 172 -2.23 23.82 -4.17
CA GLY A 172 -1.93 23.32 -5.50
C GLY A 172 -2.38 24.30 -6.59
N GLU A 173 -1.93 24.03 -7.80
CA GLU A 173 -2.52 24.63 -8.97
C GLU A 173 -3.97 24.14 -9.09
N VAL A 174 -4.92 25.07 -9.27
CA VAL A 174 -6.33 24.80 -9.51
C VAL A 174 -6.66 25.09 -10.97
N ALA A 175 -7.29 24.13 -11.62
CA ALA A 175 -7.79 24.25 -12.99
C ALA A 175 -9.31 24.09 -13.00
N THR A 176 -10.00 25.04 -13.66
CA THR A 176 -11.42 24.92 -13.98
C THR A 176 -11.55 24.23 -15.33
N LEU A 177 -12.32 23.15 -15.39
CA LEU A 177 -12.37 22.25 -16.54
C LEU A 177 -13.75 22.17 -17.17
N GLN A 178 -13.72 22.00 -18.49
CA GLN A 178 -14.83 21.49 -19.26
C GLN A 178 -14.39 20.23 -19.99
N GLY A 179 -15.27 19.23 -20.09
CA GLY A 179 -14.98 17.92 -20.64
C GLY A 179 -16.12 17.37 -21.49
N ILE A 180 -15.73 16.62 -22.53
CA ILE A 180 -16.61 15.82 -23.37
C ILE A 180 -16.04 14.41 -23.37
N MET A 181 -16.86 13.41 -23.04
CA MET A 181 -16.47 12.01 -23.12
C MET A 181 -17.05 11.39 -24.37
N VAL A 182 -16.21 10.79 -25.22
CA VAL A 182 -16.63 9.94 -26.33
C VAL A 182 -16.31 8.50 -25.97
N ALA A 183 -17.33 7.65 -25.80
CA ALA A 183 -17.13 6.31 -25.28
C ALA A 183 -16.47 5.39 -26.32
N VAL A 184 -15.55 4.52 -25.85
CA VAL A 184 -15.01 3.44 -26.65
C VAL A 184 -15.84 2.18 -26.36
N PRO A 185 -16.55 1.60 -27.34
CA PRO A 185 -17.31 0.38 -27.13
C PRO A 185 -16.41 -0.79 -26.70
N ALA A 186 -16.93 -1.66 -25.83
CA ALA A 186 -16.22 -2.88 -25.46
C ALA A 186 -15.98 -3.76 -26.69
N GLY A 187 -14.73 -4.18 -26.89
CA GLY A 187 -14.34 -4.97 -28.07
C GLY A 187 -14.26 -4.18 -29.38
N ALA A 188 -14.10 -2.86 -29.32
CA ALA A 188 -13.91 -2.02 -30.51
C ALA A 188 -12.72 -2.51 -31.36
N ASP A 189 -12.99 -2.71 -32.66
CA ASP A 189 -11.95 -2.97 -33.66
C ASP A 189 -11.25 -1.67 -34.08
N THR A 190 -10.23 -1.81 -34.94
CA THR A 190 -9.44 -0.67 -35.42
C THR A 190 -10.30 0.38 -36.14
N ALA A 191 -11.28 -0.05 -36.93
CA ALA A 191 -12.18 0.86 -37.64
C ALA A 191 -13.07 1.65 -36.67
N LYS A 192 -13.56 1.01 -35.61
CA LYS A 192 -14.39 1.65 -34.59
C LYS A 192 -13.57 2.62 -33.74
N LEU A 193 -12.34 2.27 -33.38
CA LEU A 193 -11.43 3.17 -32.67
C LEU A 193 -11.10 4.42 -33.49
N GLU A 194 -10.83 4.27 -34.80
CA GLU A 194 -10.59 5.43 -35.66
C GLU A 194 -11.82 6.31 -35.82
N SER A 195 -13.03 5.73 -35.84
CA SER A 195 -14.27 6.50 -35.83
C SER A 195 -14.44 7.31 -34.53
N VAL A 196 -14.14 6.71 -33.36
CA VAL A 196 -14.18 7.40 -32.06
C VAL A 196 -13.15 8.54 -32.03
N ARG A 197 -11.93 8.30 -32.49
CA ARG A 197 -10.88 9.33 -32.61
C ARG A 197 -11.28 10.47 -33.53
N ALA A 198 -11.85 10.16 -34.70
CA ALA A 198 -12.32 11.17 -35.64
C ALA A 198 -13.40 12.05 -34.99
N ARG A 199 -14.32 11.45 -34.23
CA ARG A 199 -15.38 12.17 -33.52
C ARG A 199 -14.83 13.06 -32.41
N ALA A 200 -13.87 12.59 -31.62
CA ALA A 200 -13.19 13.41 -30.61
C ALA A 200 -12.41 14.58 -31.24
N ARG A 201 -11.71 14.34 -32.36
CA ARG A 201 -11.02 15.39 -33.12
C ARG A 201 -11.97 16.44 -33.67
N GLU A 202 -13.13 16.02 -34.20
CA GLU A 202 -14.14 16.96 -34.69
C GLU A 202 -14.67 17.86 -33.56
N ALA A 203 -14.97 17.28 -32.39
CA ALA A 203 -15.37 18.03 -31.21
C ALA A 203 -14.30 19.04 -30.78
N MET A 204 -13.03 18.62 -30.72
CA MET A 204 -11.90 19.49 -30.40
C MET A 204 -11.79 20.68 -31.38
N VAL A 205 -11.86 20.42 -32.69
CA VAL A 205 -11.81 21.47 -33.73
C VAL A 205 -12.98 22.46 -33.60
N LYS A 206 -14.19 21.98 -33.26
CA LYS A 206 -15.34 22.87 -33.03
C LYS A 206 -15.16 23.76 -31.80
N VAL A 207 -14.64 23.19 -30.71
CA VAL A 207 -14.33 23.96 -29.48
C VAL A 207 -13.27 25.02 -29.77
N ASP A 208 -12.17 24.64 -30.42
CA ASP A 208 -11.09 25.58 -30.77
C ASP A 208 -11.53 26.61 -31.82
N GLY A 209 -12.48 26.25 -32.70
CA GLY A 209 -13.11 27.13 -33.67
C GLY A 209 -14.11 28.13 -33.05
N GLY A 210 -14.33 28.10 -31.74
CA GLY A 210 -15.15 29.06 -31.02
C GLY A 210 -16.63 28.69 -30.89
N VAL A 211 -17.04 27.48 -31.27
CA VAL A 211 -18.41 27.00 -30.99
C VAL A 211 -18.59 26.89 -29.48
N PRO A 212 -19.72 27.35 -28.90
CA PRO A 212 -19.96 27.24 -27.45
C PRO A 212 -19.81 25.79 -26.97
N PHE A 213 -19.02 25.58 -25.91
CA PHE A 213 -18.69 24.23 -25.43
C PHE A 213 -19.94 23.40 -25.09
N ALA A 214 -20.97 24.05 -24.54
CA ALA A 214 -22.24 23.40 -24.24
C ALA A 214 -22.94 22.83 -25.48
N GLU A 215 -22.86 23.51 -26.63
CA GLU A 215 -23.41 23.01 -27.90
C GLU A 215 -22.62 21.81 -28.42
N VAL A 216 -21.29 21.87 -28.31
CA VAL A 216 -20.43 20.73 -28.68
C VAL A 216 -20.67 19.55 -27.72
N SER A 217 -20.78 19.79 -26.42
CA SER A 217 -21.10 18.77 -25.43
C SER A 217 -22.47 18.13 -25.71
N ALA A 218 -23.50 18.91 -26.02
CA ALA A 218 -24.82 18.38 -26.38
C ALA A 218 -24.76 17.38 -27.56
N ALA A 219 -23.91 17.64 -28.56
CA ALA A 219 -23.78 16.81 -29.76
C ALA A 219 -22.80 15.62 -29.58
N TYR A 220 -21.71 15.80 -28.83
CA TYR A 220 -20.58 14.85 -28.81
C TYR A 220 -20.42 14.10 -27.49
N ASP A 221 -20.90 14.66 -26.38
CA ASP A 221 -20.69 14.08 -25.05
C ASP A 221 -21.62 12.88 -24.83
N GLU A 222 -21.02 11.79 -24.37
CA GLU A 222 -21.66 10.53 -23.97
C GLU A 222 -21.43 10.27 -22.47
N GLY A 223 -20.81 11.23 -21.77
CA GLY A 223 -20.49 11.17 -20.35
C GLY A 223 -21.46 11.91 -19.44
N PRO A 224 -21.16 11.91 -18.13
CA PRO A 224 -22.02 12.50 -17.10
C PRO A 224 -22.12 14.03 -17.20
N THR A 225 -21.16 14.68 -17.86
CA THR A 225 -21.08 16.14 -18.01
C THR A 225 -22.01 16.71 -19.06
N LYS A 226 -22.61 15.87 -19.91
CA LYS A 226 -23.49 16.29 -21.01
C LYS A 226 -24.64 17.18 -20.56
N ALA A 227 -25.29 16.81 -19.46
CA ALA A 227 -26.44 17.55 -18.92
C ALA A 227 -26.05 18.94 -18.41
N SER A 228 -24.78 19.12 -18.01
CA SER A 228 -24.22 20.39 -17.52
C SER A 228 -23.44 21.13 -18.63
N GLY A 229 -23.67 20.81 -19.91
CA GLY A 229 -22.99 21.46 -21.03
C GLY A 229 -21.47 21.25 -21.03
N GLY A 230 -21.00 20.15 -20.45
CA GLY A 230 -19.58 19.82 -20.36
C GLY A 230 -18.87 20.43 -19.14
N GLU A 231 -19.56 21.11 -18.23
CA GLU A 231 -18.93 21.69 -17.04
C GLU A 231 -18.52 20.62 -16.02
N MET A 232 -17.26 20.65 -15.58
CA MET A 232 -16.73 19.75 -14.56
C MET A 232 -16.40 20.45 -13.24
N GLY A 233 -16.22 21.76 -13.25
CA GLY A 233 -15.84 22.53 -12.06
C GLY A 233 -14.33 22.68 -11.88
N GLU A 234 -13.92 22.95 -10.63
CA GLU A 234 -12.53 23.18 -10.25
C GLU A 234 -11.87 21.92 -9.69
N PHE A 235 -10.66 21.64 -10.15
CA PHE A 235 -9.84 20.53 -9.68
C PHE A 235 -8.49 21.07 -9.23
N GLN A 236 -8.02 20.60 -8.08
CA GLN A 236 -6.62 20.75 -7.65
C GLN A 236 -5.77 19.66 -8.29
N ARG A 237 -4.51 19.99 -8.59
CA ARG A 237 -3.51 19.01 -9.04
C ARG A 237 -3.45 17.84 -8.05
N GLY A 238 -3.58 16.62 -8.56
CA GLY A 238 -3.62 15.36 -7.80
C GLY A 238 -5.02 14.88 -7.44
N GLN A 239 -6.09 15.65 -7.71
CA GLN A 239 -7.48 15.17 -7.51
C GLN A 239 -7.99 14.32 -8.67
N LEU A 240 -7.41 14.47 -9.86
CA LEU A 240 -7.70 13.63 -11.02
C LEU A 240 -6.78 12.41 -11.02
N VAL A 241 -7.23 11.33 -11.67
CA VAL A 241 -6.36 10.17 -11.93
C VAL A 241 -5.13 10.61 -12.75
N PRO A 242 -3.93 10.05 -12.52
CA PRO A 242 -2.68 10.56 -13.11
C PRO A 242 -2.70 10.73 -14.64
N ALA A 243 -3.42 9.84 -15.34
CA ALA A 243 -3.59 9.87 -16.78
C ALA A 243 -4.37 11.10 -17.30
N LEU A 244 -5.20 11.71 -16.46
CA LEU A 244 -5.93 12.95 -16.76
C LEU A 244 -5.27 14.18 -16.11
N ASP A 245 -4.77 14.03 -14.88
CA ASP A 245 -4.18 15.14 -14.12
C ASP A 245 -2.98 15.76 -14.86
N THR A 246 -2.04 14.91 -15.29
CA THR A 246 -0.82 15.34 -15.98
C THR A 246 -1.11 16.19 -17.23
N PRO A 247 -1.94 15.72 -18.21
CA PRO A 247 -2.24 16.53 -19.39
C PRO A 247 -3.09 17.75 -19.06
N VAL A 248 -4.06 17.67 -18.12
CA VAL A 248 -4.89 18.81 -17.73
C VAL A 248 -4.06 19.98 -17.23
N PHE A 249 -3.08 19.71 -16.37
CA PHE A 249 -2.25 20.76 -15.81
C PHE A 249 -1.03 21.12 -16.68
N ALA A 250 -0.74 20.37 -17.74
CA ALA A 250 0.24 20.72 -18.76
C ALA A 250 -0.37 21.51 -19.94
N ALA A 251 -1.68 21.41 -20.16
CA ALA A 251 -2.37 22.04 -21.28
C ALA A 251 -2.30 23.58 -21.27
N GLU A 252 -2.48 24.19 -22.44
CA GLU A 252 -2.67 25.64 -22.56
C GLU A 252 -4.11 26.02 -22.12
N VAL A 253 -4.25 27.15 -21.42
CA VAL A 253 -5.57 27.65 -21.02
C VAL A 253 -6.35 28.09 -22.27
N ASN A 254 -7.65 27.78 -22.29
CA ASN A 254 -8.61 28.02 -23.38
C ASN A 254 -8.36 27.27 -24.68
N LYS A 255 -7.48 26.26 -24.69
CA LYS A 255 -7.24 25.39 -25.84
C LYS A 255 -7.78 23.99 -25.57
N ALA A 256 -8.47 23.40 -26.55
CA ALA A 256 -8.95 22.04 -26.42
C ALA A 256 -7.82 21.03 -26.66
N PHE A 257 -7.88 19.90 -25.97
CA PHE A 257 -6.95 18.79 -26.16
C PHE A 257 -7.63 17.45 -25.89
N ILE A 258 -7.05 16.37 -26.41
CA ILE A 258 -7.59 15.01 -26.29
C ILE A 258 -6.72 14.19 -25.35
N VAL A 259 -7.37 13.43 -24.46
CA VAL A 259 -6.74 12.39 -23.66
C VAL A 259 -7.41 11.05 -23.99
N GLU A 260 -6.63 10.08 -24.47
CA GLU A 260 -7.12 8.73 -24.79
C GLU A 260 -6.96 7.81 -23.58
N LEU A 261 -8.06 7.23 -23.09
CA LEU A 261 -8.07 6.12 -22.13
C LEU A 261 -8.62 4.85 -22.82
N PRO A 262 -8.38 3.65 -22.27
CA PRO A 262 -8.84 2.40 -22.88
C PRO A 262 -10.36 2.32 -23.09
N THR A 263 -11.14 3.02 -22.26
CA THR A 263 -12.60 2.98 -22.25
C THR A 263 -13.28 4.21 -22.85
N ALA A 264 -12.54 5.30 -23.07
CA ALA A 264 -13.09 6.56 -23.57
C ALA A 264 -12.00 7.52 -24.06
N LEU A 265 -12.37 8.40 -24.98
CA LEU A 265 -11.58 9.57 -25.34
C LEU A 265 -12.22 10.82 -24.72
N PHE A 266 -11.41 11.60 -24.01
CA PHE A 266 -11.85 12.85 -23.40
C PHE A 266 -11.35 14.03 -24.21
N VAL A 267 -12.25 14.95 -24.56
CA VAL A 267 -11.89 16.29 -25.08
C VAL A 267 -12.05 17.26 -23.92
N PHE A 268 -10.94 17.84 -23.47
CA PHE A 268 -10.94 18.80 -22.37
C PHE A 268 -10.61 20.20 -22.84
N ARG A 269 -11.09 21.19 -22.08
CA ARG A 269 -10.63 22.58 -22.14
C ARG A 269 -10.44 23.10 -20.73
N VAL A 270 -9.26 23.65 -20.45
CA VAL A 270 -8.99 24.37 -19.20
C VAL A 270 -9.44 25.81 -19.38
N THR A 271 -10.50 26.24 -18.70
CA THR A 271 -11.04 27.61 -18.86
C THR A 271 -10.32 28.63 -17.99
N LYS A 272 -9.84 28.19 -16.82
CA LYS A 272 -9.11 29.03 -15.87
C LYS A 272 -8.06 28.17 -15.18
N ARG A 273 -6.88 28.73 -14.96
CA ARG A 273 -5.85 28.14 -14.11
C ARG A 273 -5.30 29.20 -13.17
N HIS A 274 -5.24 28.88 -11.89
CA HIS A 274 -4.70 29.78 -10.88
C HIS A 274 -4.03 28.98 -9.78
N LYS A 275 -3.06 29.60 -9.09
CA LYS A 275 -2.53 29.05 -7.85
C LYS A 275 -3.42 29.53 -6.72
N VAL A 276 -3.88 28.60 -5.89
CA VAL A 276 -4.47 28.98 -4.60
C VAL A 276 -3.31 29.19 -3.65
N ASP A 277 -3.25 30.34 -3.00
CA ASP A 277 -2.30 30.56 -1.91
C ASP A 277 -2.97 30.09 -0.63
N THR A 278 -2.76 28.83 -0.29
CA THR A 278 -3.26 28.27 0.96
C THR A 278 -2.27 28.66 2.05
N GLY A 279 -2.60 29.68 2.84
CA GLY A 279 -1.73 30.17 3.90
C GLY A 279 -1.35 29.07 4.90
N LEU A 280 -0.17 29.21 5.52
CA LEU A 280 0.42 28.22 6.43
C LEU A 280 -0.59 27.66 7.44
N GLU A 281 -1.46 28.48 8.03
CA GLU A 281 -2.43 28.04 9.04
C GLU A 281 -3.44 27.00 8.53
N GLU A 282 -3.88 27.10 7.27
CA GLU A 282 -4.85 26.17 6.70
C GLU A 282 -4.22 24.81 6.38
N VAL A 283 -2.94 24.80 6.01
CA VAL A 283 -2.17 23.59 5.71
C VAL A 283 -1.37 23.06 6.91
N ARG A 284 -1.30 23.81 8.01
CA ARG A 284 -0.47 23.51 9.20
C ARG A 284 -0.66 22.09 9.69
N GLY A 285 -1.91 21.64 9.85
CA GLY A 285 -2.23 20.28 10.30
C GLY A 285 -1.68 19.22 9.36
N LYS A 286 -2.03 19.29 8.06
CA LYS A 286 -1.56 18.36 7.04
C LYS A 286 -0.03 18.34 6.91
N LEU A 287 0.60 19.52 6.96
CA LEU A 287 2.04 19.66 6.90
C LEU A 287 2.73 19.05 8.13
N THR A 288 2.15 19.27 9.32
CA THR A 288 2.64 18.68 10.57
C THR A 288 2.58 17.17 10.51
N ASP A 289 1.44 16.62 10.08
CA ASP A 289 1.26 15.17 9.92
C ASP A 289 2.25 14.60 8.89
N ALA A 290 2.43 15.25 7.74
CA ALA A 290 3.37 14.80 6.71
C ALA A 290 4.82 14.78 7.20
N ILE A 291 5.27 15.85 7.88
CA ILE A 291 6.61 15.92 8.47
C ILE A 291 6.76 14.88 9.57
N PHE A 292 5.73 14.71 10.41
CA PHE A 292 5.73 13.72 11.48
C PHE A 292 5.88 12.30 10.94
N GLN A 293 5.08 11.90 9.94
CA GLN A 293 5.14 10.57 9.34
C GLN A 293 6.51 10.32 8.68
N THR A 294 7.03 11.30 7.94
CA THR A 294 8.34 11.20 7.30
C THR A 294 9.45 10.98 8.33
N ARG A 295 9.47 11.79 9.39
CA ARG A 295 10.47 11.66 10.46
C ARG A 295 10.31 10.39 11.28
N MET A 296 9.08 9.94 11.51
CA MET A 296 8.84 8.67 12.19
C MET A 296 9.43 7.50 11.40
N GLN A 297 9.28 7.48 10.07
CA GLN A 297 9.90 6.46 9.21
C GLN A 297 11.43 6.54 9.25
N GLU A 298 12.00 7.75 9.20
CA GLU A 298 13.45 7.94 9.30
C GLU A 298 14.01 7.48 10.66
N GLU A 299 13.35 7.84 11.76
CA GLU A 299 13.75 7.44 13.11
C GLU A 299 13.54 5.94 13.34
N GLN A 300 12.48 5.32 12.80
CA GLN A 300 12.29 3.87 12.82
C GLN A 300 13.43 3.17 12.10
N LYS A 301 13.78 3.61 10.89
CA LYS A 301 14.91 3.06 10.12
C LYS A 301 16.23 3.19 10.87
N ARG A 302 16.52 4.39 11.40
CA ARG A 302 17.75 4.64 12.19
C ARG A 302 17.81 3.78 13.44
N TRP A 303 16.69 3.64 14.14
CA TRP A 303 16.59 2.80 15.32
C TRP A 303 16.87 1.34 14.96
N TYR A 304 16.28 0.83 13.87
CA TYR A 304 16.53 -0.53 13.41
C TYR A 304 18.01 -0.75 13.05
N GLU A 305 18.62 0.16 12.29
CA GLU A 305 20.04 0.07 11.94
C GLU A 305 20.94 0.01 13.19
N GLN A 306 20.60 0.77 14.23
CA GLN A 306 21.31 0.74 15.51
C GLN A 306 21.08 -0.58 16.26
N ALA A 307 19.82 -1.02 16.36
CA ALA A 307 19.45 -2.26 17.02
C ALA A 307 20.11 -3.47 16.35
N ARG A 308 20.11 -3.51 15.01
CA ARG A 308 20.73 -4.57 14.22
C ARG A 308 22.25 -4.61 14.38
N ARG A 309 22.92 -3.45 14.50
CA ARG A 309 24.37 -3.39 14.80
C ARG A 309 24.71 -3.83 16.21
N ALA A 310 23.81 -3.58 17.18
CA ALA A 310 24.00 -3.98 18.57
C ALA A 310 23.69 -5.46 18.81
N ALA A 311 22.80 -6.06 18.01
CA ALA A 311 22.39 -7.45 18.13
C ALA A 311 23.35 -8.42 17.44
N VAL A 312 23.48 -9.61 18.00
CA VAL A 312 24.19 -10.72 17.36
C VAL A 312 23.23 -11.41 16.40
N VAL A 313 23.37 -11.14 15.10
CA VAL A 313 22.53 -11.75 14.07
C VAL A 313 23.34 -12.70 13.19
N ARG A 314 22.96 -13.97 13.18
CA ARG A 314 23.54 -15.01 12.33
C ARG A 314 22.49 -15.55 11.37
N VAL A 315 22.61 -15.21 10.10
CA VAL A 315 21.75 -15.73 9.02
C VAL A 315 22.29 -17.08 8.55
N LEU A 316 21.39 -18.04 8.37
CA LEU A 316 21.69 -19.42 7.98
C LEU A 316 20.97 -19.84 6.69
N LEU A 317 20.16 -18.96 6.08
CA LEU A 317 19.55 -19.20 4.78
C LEU A 317 20.60 -19.24 3.64
N PRO A 318 20.49 -20.19 2.70
CA PRO A 318 21.35 -20.26 1.52
C PRO A 318 21.10 -19.08 0.57
N GLY A 319 22.16 -18.61 -0.09
CA GLY A 319 22.10 -17.46 -1.00
C GLY A 319 22.38 -16.10 -0.34
N GLY A 320 22.45 -16.05 0.98
CA GLY A 320 22.97 -14.91 1.72
C GLY A 320 24.48 -14.98 1.82
N ASP A 321 25.17 -13.96 1.34
CA ASP A 321 26.58 -13.76 1.58
C ASP A 321 26.77 -13.79 3.10
N GLY A 322 27.32 -14.87 3.64
CA GLY A 322 27.63 -15.06 5.06
C GLY A 322 28.65 -14.06 5.62
N ARG A 323 28.85 -12.92 4.95
CA ARG A 323 29.59 -11.76 5.43
C ARG A 323 28.58 -10.75 5.97
N GLY A 324 28.31 -10.85 7.26
CA GLY A 324 27.93 -9.63 7.98
C GLY A 324 29.02 -8.56 7.77
N PRO A 325 28.68 -7.26 7.82
CA PRO A 325 29.64 -6.17 7.60
C PRO A 325 30.78 -6.06 8.63
N HIS A 326 30.99 -7.08 9.47
CA HIS A 326 31.97 -7.09 10.56
C HIS A 326 32.93 -8.29 10.59
N ASP A 327 32.97 -9.14 9.55
CA ASP A 327 34.05 -10.13 9.45
C ASP A 327 35.36 -9.49 8.95
N THR A 328 35.93 -8.59 9.74
CA THR A 328 37.33 -8.21 9.61
C THR A 328 38.14 -9.25 10.35
N GLY A 329 38.49 -10.32 9.63
CA GLY A 329 39.43 -11.34 10.08
C GLY A 329 40.67 -10.68 10.67
N THR A 330 40.77 -10.72 12.00
CA THR A 330 42.01 -10.44 12.72
C THR A 330 42.65 -11.80 12.96
N PRO A 331 43.79 -12.13 12.33
CA PRO A 331 44.46 -13.40 12.58
C PRO A 331 45.02 -13.41 14.02
N PRO A 332 45.06 -14.58 14.69
CA PRO A 332 45.69 -14.66 16.00
C PRO A 332 47.19 -14.36 15.87
N ALA A 333 47.67 -13.45 16.71
CA ALA A 333 49.09 -13.13 16.86
C ALA A 333 49.84 -14.33 17.50
N PRO A 334 51.14 -14.50 17.21
CA PRO A 334 51.92 -15.71 17.52
C PRO A 334 52.12 -15.99 19.00
#